data_AF-A0A6L8GM49-F1
#
_entry.id   AF-A0A6L8GM49-F1
#
_cell.length_a   1.000
_cell.length_b   1.000
_cell.length_c   1.000
_cell.angle_alpha   90.00
_cell.angle_beta   90.00
_cell.angle_gamma   90.00
#
_symmetry.space_group_name_H-M   'P 1'
#
loop_
_entity.id
_entity.type
_entity.pdbx_description
1 polymer ?
#
loop_
_entity_poly.entity_id
_entity_poly.type
_entity_poly.pdbx_seq_one_letter_code
_entity_poly.pdbx_strand_id
1 'polypeptide(L)'
;MGERRRRLQAAQQMVDPLAGEHPRTMGADKGHDTQGFVAFLRWRGSLLMLPRTPRAREDHHGPATTRHPGCRQSLNAGRGREKVFGWIKEAAGLGPCKHRGRGPVGEVFLLHVIA
;
A
#
# COMPACT_ATOMS: atom_id res chain seq x y z
N MET A 1 -13.86 -15.63 -6.35
CA MET A 1 -12.71 -15.52 -7.29
C MET A 1 -12.68 -14.21 -8.10
N GLY A 2 -13.83 -13.61 -8.46
CA GLY A 2 -13.89 -12.44 -9.36
C GLY A 2 -13.35 -11.12 -8.81
N GLU A 3 -13.50 -10.83 -7.53
CA GLU A 3 -13.13 -9.53 -6.95
C GLU A 3 -11.61 -9.29 -6.94
N ARG A 4 -10.82 -10.32 -6.60
CA ARG A 4 -9.35 -10.25 -6.66
C ARG A 4 -8.87 -9.91 -8.07
N ARG A 5 -9.46 -10.54 -9.09
CA ARG A 5 -9.09 -10.31 -10.49
C ARG A 5 -9.41 -8.88 -10.93
N ARG A 6 -10.56 -8.33 -10.52
CA ARG A 6 -10.94 -6.94 -10.79
C ARG A 6 -9.96 -5.95 -10.16
N ARG A 7 -9.54 -6.18 -8.91
CA ARG A 7 -8.54 -5.33 -8.23
C ARG A 7 -7.20 -5.33 -8.96
N LEU A 8 -6.72 -6.51 -9.38
CA LEU A 8 -5.48 -6.61 -10.15
C LEU A 8 -5.58 -5.90 -11.50
N GLN A 9 -6.69 -6.03 -12.21
CA GLN A 9 -6.92 -5.32 -13.47
C GLN A 9 -6.93 -3.80 -13.27
N ALA A 10 -7.60 -3.30 -12.23
CA ALA A 10 -7.58 -1.88 -11.90
C ALA A 10 -6.15 -1.40 -11.57
N ALA A 11 -5.39 -2.19 -10.82
CA ALA A 11 -4.01 -1.87 -10.51
C ALA A 11 -3.13 -1.84 -11.78
N GLN A 12 -3.34 -2.75 -12.73
CA GLN A 12 -2.66 -2.72 -14.03
C GLN A 12 -2.96 -1.43 -14.80
N GLN A 13 -4.23 -1.02 -14.85
CA GLN A 13 -4.65 0.22 -15.51
C GLN A 13 -4.04 1.47 -14.86
N MET A 14 -3.81 1.46 -13.55
CA MET A 14 -3.13 2.55 -12.84
C MET A 14 -1.61 2.56 -13.08
N VAL A 15 -0.99 1.38 -13.24
CA VAL A 15 0.45 1.25 -13.50
C VAL A 15 0.80 1.60 -14.94
N ASP A 16 -0.06 1.26 -15.90
CA ASP A 16 0.21 1.47 -17.32
C ASP A 16 0.67 2.92 -17.64
N PRO A 17 -0.02 4.00 -17.26
CA PRO A 17 0.45 5.35 -17.56
C PRO A 17 1.77 5.72 -16.84
N LEU A 18 2.19 4.94 -15.85
CA LEU A 18 3.42 5.17 -15.07
C LEU A 18 4.65 4.47 -15.65
N ALA A 19 4.55 3.81 -16.81
CA ALA A 19 5.70 3.26 -17.49
C ALA A 19 6.71 4.36 -17.84
N GLY A 20 8.00 4.11 -17.61
CA GLY A 20 9.06 5.09 -17.87
C GLY A 20 10.46 4.49 -17.80
N GLU A 21 11.45 5.34 -18.02
CA GLU A 21 12.86 4.95 -18.24
C GLU A 21 13.59 4.42 -17.00
N HIS A 22 13.06 4.67 -15.80
CA HIS A 22 13.71 4.28 -14.54
C HIS A 22 12.87 3.30 -13.73
N PRO A 23 13.51 2.28 -13.12
CA PRO A 23 12.83 1.32 -12.27
C PRO A 23 12.05 2.01 -11.14
N ARG A 24 10.73 1.84 -11.11
CA ARG A 24 9.88 2.37 -10.04
C ARG A 24 9.56 1.28 -9.02
N THR A 25 9.50 1.65 -7.75
CA THR A 25 9.03 0.74 -6.70
C THR A 25 7.58 1.06 -6.36
N MET A 26 6.69 0.10 -6.59
CA MET A 26 5.26 0.20 -6.31
C MET A 26 4.97 -0.46 -4.96
N GLY A 27 4.46 0.31 -4.01
CA GLY A 27 3.88 -0.25 -2.79
C GLY A 27 2.61 -1.04 -3.14
N ALA A 28 2.40 -2.19 -2.50
CA ALA A 28 1.22 -3.00 -2.76
C ALA A 28 0.64 -3.66 -1.51
N ASP A 29 -0.67 -3.88 -1.60
CA ASP A 29 -1.45 -4.51 -0.55
C ASP A 29 -1.44 -6.04 -0.68
N LYS A 30 -1.79 -6.70 0.42
CA LYS A 30 -1.94 -8.16 0.49
C LYS A 30 -2.77 -8.70 -0.68
N GLY A 31 -2.26 -9.74 -1.35
CA GLY A 31 -2.94 -10.41 -2.47
C GLY A 31 -2.59 -9.86 -3.85
N HIS A 32 -1.71 -8.85 -3.94
CA HIS A 32 -1.09 -8.40 -5.19
C HIS A 32 0.17 -9.18 -5.55
N ASP A 33 0.66 -10.04 -4.68
CA ASP A 33 1.84 -10.90 -4.84
C ASP A 33 1.62 -12.10 -5.80
N THR A 34 0.71 -11.98 -6.76
CA THR A 34 0.50 -13.02 -7.77
C THR A 34 1.60 -13.02 -8.82
N GLN A 35 2.04 -14.19 -9.29
CA GLN A 35 3.06 -14.32 -10.34
C GLN A 35 2.77 -13.45 -11.56
N GLY A 36 1.54 -13.50 -12.08
CA GLY A 36 1.14 -12.73 -13.26
C GLY A 36 1.22 -11.21 -13.04
N PHE A 37 0.85 -10.72 -11.86
CA PHE A 37 0.95 -9.29 -11.54
C PHE A 37 2.40 -8.84 -11.34
N VAL A 38 3.22 -9.64 -10.65
CA VAL A 38 4.66 -9.35 -10.50
C VAL A 38 5.37 -9.34 -11.86
N ALA A 39 5.05 -10.28 -12.75
CA ALA A 39 5.59 -10.32 -14.10
C ALA A 39 5.18 -9.08 -14.92
N PHE A 40 3.91 -8.69 -14.83
CA PHE A 40 3.41 -7.47 -15.44
C PHE A 40 4.16 -6.23 -14.96
N LEU A 41 4.36 -6.06 -13.65
CA LEU A 41 5.09 -4.91 -13.12
C LEU A 41 6.54 -4.87 -13.64
N ARG A 42 7.22 -6.01 -13.66
CA ARG A 42 8.58 -6.09 -14.21
C ARG A 42 8.63 -5.71 -15.69
N TRP A 43 7.65 -6.16 -16.47
CA TRP A 43 7.53 -5.78 -17.87
C TRP A 43 7.32 -4.27 -18.06
N ARG A 44 6.60 -3.60 -17.14
CA ARG A 44 6.47 -2.14 -17.11
C ARG A 44 7.67 -1.41 -16.50
N GLY A 45 8.79 -2.10 -16.22
CA GLY A 45 9.96 -1.50 -15.56
C GLY A 45 9.70 -1.12 -14.11
N SER A 46 8.83 -1.84 -13.40
CA SER A 46 8.48 -1.58 -12.00
C SER A 46 8.72 -2.80 -11.11
N LEU A 47 8.96 -2.55 -9.82
CA LEU A 47 9.18 -3.54 -8.78
C LEU A 47 8.05 -3.48 -7.76
N LEU A 48 7.62 -4.63 -7.26
CA LEU A 48 6.56 -4.75 -6.26
C LEU A 48 7.14 -4.77 -4.85
N MET A 49 6.85 -3.74 -4.05
CA MET A 49 7.20 -3.68 -2.64
C MET A 49 6.03 -4.13 -1.77
N LEU A 50 6.23 -5.25 -1.07
CA LEU A 50 5.33 -5.74 -0.04
C LEU A 50 6.11 -6.05 1.25
N PRO A 51 5.49 -5.88 2.43
CA PRO A 51 6.04 -6.40 3.67
C PRO A 51 6.08 -7.93 3.62
N ARG A 52 7.25 -8.48 3.94
CA ARG A 52 7.44 -9.93 4.08
C ARG A 52 6.68 -10.43 5.29
N THR A 53 5.73 -11.35 5.10
CA THR A 53 5.02 -11.98 6.22
C THR A 53 5.65 -13.36 6.52
N PRO A 54 5.78 -13.79 7.78
CA PRO A 54 6.35 -15.10 8.12
C PRO A 54 5.57 -16.29 7.53
N ARG A 55 4.31 -16.06 7.14
CA ARG A 55 3.43 -17.06 6.51
C ARG A 55 3.48 -17.03 4.98
N ALA A 56 4.14 -16.07 4.36
CA ALA A 56 4.31 -16.02 2.91
C ALA A 56 5.40 -17.02 2.52
N ARG A 57 4.98 -18.26 2.22
CA ARG A 57 5.89 -19.33 1.81
C ARG A 57 6.49 -19.11 0.42
N GLU A 58 5.93 -18.21 -0.39
CA GLU A 58 6.39 -17.95 -1.76
C GLU A 58 6.22 -16.46 -2.11
N ASP A 59 7.21 -15.64 -1.74
CA ASP A 59 7.25 -14.23 -2.15
C ASP A 59 7.67 -14.11 -3.62
N HIS A 60 6.71 -13.99 -4.53
CA HIS A 60 6.99 -13.88 -5.98
C HIS A 60 7.79 -12.62 -6.37
N HIS A 61 7.79 -11.58 -5.53
CA HIS A 61 8.46 -10.31 -5.79
C HIS A 61 10.00 -10.36 -5.61
N GLY A 62 10.52 -11.42 -4.99
CA GLY A 62 11.96 -11.75 -4.96
C GLY A 62 12.86 -10.81 -4.14
N PRO A 63 14.11 -11.23 -3.86
CA PRO A 63 15.02 -10.50 -2.96
C PRO A 63 15.56 -9.20 -3.55
N ALA A 64 15.56 -9.03 -4.88
CA ALA A 64 16.03 -7.82 -5.54
C ALA A 64 15.25 -6.57 -5.07
N THR A 65 13.95 -6.73 -4.80
CA THR A 65 13.07 -5.65 -4.34
C THR A 65 13.33 -5.26 -2.87
N THR A 66 13.90 -6.16 -2.07
CA THR A 66 14.15 -5.95 -0.63
C THR A 66 15.57 -5.44 -0.33
N ARG A 67 16.48 -5.49 -1.31
CA ARG A 67 17.90 -5.09 -1.12
C ARG A 67 18.12 -3.58 -1.05
N HIS A 68 17.22 -2.78 -1.61
CA HIS A 68 17.41 -1.33 -1.63
C HIS A 68 17.10 -0.70 -0.25
N PRO A 69 17.99 0.14 0.32
CA PRO A 69 17.77 0.76 1.63
C PRO A 69 16.49 1.60 1.70
N GLY A 70 16.10 2.23 0.58
CA GLY A 70 14.84 2.97 0.48
C GLY A 70 13.58 2.11 0.67
N CYS A 71 13.63 0.81 0.33
CA CYS A 71 12.52 -0.12 0.55
C CYS A 71 12.28 -0.32 2.06
N ARG A 72 13.35 -0.55 2.82
CA ARG A 72 13.26 -0.69 4.29
C ARG A 72 12.76 0.58 4.96
N GLN A 73 13.21 1.75 4.50
CA GLN A 73 12.76 3.05 4.99
C GLN A 73 11.26 3.26 4.73
N SER A 74 10.79 2.97 3.51
CA SER A 74 9.38 3.11 3.16
C SER A 74 8.48 2.16 3.96
N LEU A 75 8.91 0.91 4.16
CA LEU A 75 8.17 -0.06 4.99
C LEU A 75 8.13 0.37 6.47
N ASN A 76 9.21 0.92 7.01
CA ASN A 76 9.24 1.47 8.36
C ASN A 76 8.30 2.69 8.50
N ALA A 77 8.36 3.62 7.55
CA ALA A 77 7.51 4.80 7.54
C ALA A 77 6.02 4.44 7.38
N GLY A 78 5.70 3.45 6.55
CA GLY A 78 4.35 2.89 6.40
C GLY A 78 3.80 2.39 7.74
N ARG A 79 4.57 1.53 8.43
CA ARG A 79 4.20 1.04 9.77
C ARG A 79 3.96 2.16 10.78
N GLY A 80 4.77 3.22 10.74
CA GLY A 80 4.58 4.40 11.60
C GLY A 80 3.28 5.13 11.31
N ARG A 81 3.03 5.47 10.04
CA ARG A 81 1.80 6.16 9.61
C ARG A 81 0.56 5.34 9.93
N GLU A 82 0.56 4.04 9.64
CA GLU A 82 -0.57 3.16 9.94
C GLU A 82 -0.85 3.04 11.44
N LYS A 83 0.19 3.06 12.28
CA LYS A 83 0.01 3.10 13.73
C LYS A 83 -0.69 4.38 14.16
N VAL A 84 -0.26 5.55 13.69
CA VAL A 84 -0.92 6.84 13.98
C VAL A 84 -2.39 6.80 13.55
N PHE A 85 -2.69 6.31 12.35
CA PHE A 85 -4.08 6.17 11.89
C PHE A 85 -4.89 5.17 12.73
N GLY A 86 -4.27 4.10 13.24
CA GLY A 86 -4.89 3.19 14.19
C GLY A 86 -5.29 3.91 15.48
N TRP A 87 -4.37 4.67 16.07
CA TRP A 87 -4.64 5.46 17.28
C TRP A 87 -5.73 6.49 17.07
N ILE A 88 -5.70 7.24 15.96
CA ILE A 88 -6.76 8.21 15.68
C ILE A 88 -8.11 7.50 15.54
N LYS A 89 -8.17 6.36 14.83
CA LYS A 89 -9.44 5.64 14.68
C LYS A 89 -10.01 5.14 16.00
N GLU A 90 -9.17 4.65 16.90
CA GLU A 90 -9.60 4.11 18.20
C GLU A 90 -9.80 5.21 19.26
N ALA A 91 -8.79 6.04 19.51
CA ALA A 91 -8.80 7.03 20.57
C ALA A 91 -9.55 8.31 20.21
N ALA A 92 -9.52 8.76 18.95
CA ALA A 92 -10.23 9.96 18.50
C ALA A 92 -11.69 9.71 18.11
N GLY A 93 -12.15 8.45 18.21
CA GLY A 93 -13.51 8.09 17.83
C GLY A 93 -13.80 8.19 16.32
N LEU A 94 -12.78 8.27 15.44
CA LEU A 94 -12.99 8.28 13.99
C LEU A 94 -13.47 6.92 13.44
N GLY A 95 -13.25 5.81 14.17
CA GLY A 95 -13.88 4.52 13.85
C GLY A 95 -15.41 4.59 13.98
N PRO A 96 -15.93 4.87 15.19
CA PRO A 96 -17.36 5.12 15.42
C PRO A 96 -17.71 6.61 15.28
N CYS A 97 -17.32 7.24 14.17
CA CYS A 97 -17.44 8.69 14.02
C CYS A 97 -18.90 9.15 14.14
N LYS A 98 -19.22 9.95 15.17
CA LYS A 98 -20.59 10.44 15.44
C LYS A 98 -21.00 11.59 14.52
N HIS A 99 -20.03 12.25 13.90
CA HIS A 99 -20.25 13.35 12.98
C HIS A 99 -20.56 12.83 11.57
N ARG A 100 -21.43 13.55 10.85
CA ARG A 100 -21.79 13.25 9.45
C ARG A 100 -21.37 14.39 8.54
N GLY A 101 -20.90 14.03 7.34
CA GLY A 101 -20.44 14.99 6.33
C GLY A 101 -18.93 15.21 6.36
N ARG A 102 -18.36 15.61 5.21
CA ARG A 102 -16.90 15.72 5.01
C ARG A 102 -16.26 16.81 5.86
N GLY A 103 -16.94 17.95 6.06
CA GLY A 103 -16.42 19.06 6.87
C GLY A 103 -16.23 18.66 8.34
N PRO A 104 -17.31 18.28 9.07
CA PRO A 104 -17.22 17.92 10.48
C PRO A 104 -16.27 16.74 10.76
N VAL A 105 -16.25 15.72 9.90
CA VAL A 105 -15.29 14.60 10.04
C VAL A 105 -13.86 15.05 9.76
N GLY A 106 -13.68 15.96 8.80
CA GLY A 106 -12.37 16.53 8.46
C GLY A 106 -11.76 17.36 9.58
N GLU A 107 -12.57 18.12 10.32
CA GLU A 107 -12.10 18.90 11.48
C GLU A 107 -11.62 18.00 12.61
N VAL A 108 -12.37 16.96 12.96
CA VAL A 108 -11.95 15.97 13.96
C VAL A 108 -10.68 15.27 13.51
N PHE A 109 -10.58 14.90 12.23
CA PHE A 109 -9.37 14.32 11.68
C PHE A 109 -8.17 15.25 11.79
N LEU A 110 -8.30 16.52 11.40
CA LEU A 110 -7.23 17.51 11.47
C LEU A 110 -6.75 17.75 12.90
N LEU A 111 -7.69 17.86 13.85
CA LEU A 111 -7.37 18.02 15.27
C LEU A 111 -6.41 16.93 15.76
N HIS A 112 -6.66 15.66 15.41
CA HIS A 112 -5.90 14.53 15.92
C HIS A 112 -4.66 14.16 15.10
N VAL A 113 -4.50 14.73 13.90
CA VAL A 113 -3.28 14.56 13.10
C VAL A 113 -2.23 15.62 13.45
N ILE A 114 -2.67 16.81 13.91
CA ILE A 114 -1.80 17.95 14.19
C ILE A 114 -1.45 18.07 15.69
N ALA A 115 -2.36 17.67 16.59
CA ALA A 115 -2.12 17.66 18.04
C ALA A 115 -1.28 16.45 18.49
#